data_AF-G0S086-F1
#
_entry.id   AF-G0S086-F1
#
_cell.length_a   1.000
_cell.length_b   1.000
_cell.length_c   1.000
_cell.angle_alpha   90.00
_cell.angle_beta   90.00
_cell.angle_gamma   90.00
#
_symmetry.space_group_name_H-M   'P 1'
#
loop_
_entity.id
_entity.type
_entity.pdbx_description
1 polymer ?
#
loop_
_entity_poly.entity_id
_entity_poly.type
_entity_poly.pdbx_seq_one_letter_code
_entity_poly.pdbx_strand_id
1 'polypeptide(L)'
;MTTITTTDTTSRSRLAAFYIAVGGIASSFVIYNISRPGPNGEPSSLHKWFSKISDYKDEWETRNTLMAAALEQAAHDKHLLLTAERSRHIELKYPEVFSHGSPFNVPAGFYPNLDHVIEHYRKQHLEEEERKAKKLAAAAAAASEAR
;
A
#
# COMPACT_ATOMS: atom_id res chain seq x y z
N MET A 1 6.30 -4.24 -74.21
CA MET A 1 7.00 -5.54 -74.14
C MET A 1 8.20 -5.35 -73.24
N THR A 2 8.09 -5.81 -72.00
CA THR A 2 8.88 -5.41 -70.82
C THR A 2 9.92 -6.49 -70.51
N THR A 3 11.22 -6.19 -70.62
CA THR A 3 12.31 -7.18 -70.42
C THR A 3 13.47 -6.65 -69.56
N ILE A 4 13.25 -5.69 -68.66
CA ILE A 4 14.36 -5.03 -67.92
C ILE A 4 14.40 -5.37 -66.41
N THR A 5 13.41 -6.06 -65.84
CA THR A 5 13.31 -6.20 -64.36
C THR A 5 13.83 -7.51 -63.76
N THR A 6 14.22 -8.52 -64.56
CA THR A 6 14.61 -9.84 -64.04
C THR A 6 16.08 -9.92 -63.55
N THR A 7 16.95 -9.01 -63.97
CA THR A 7 18.39 -9.07 -63.64
C THR A 7 18.71 -8.52 -62.25
N ASP A 8 17.88 -7.64 -61.68
CA ASP A 8 18.17 -6.95 -60.41
C ASP A 8 17.82 -7.79 -59.16
N THR A 9 16.83 -8.68 -59.24
CA THR A 9 16.48 -9.57 -58.10
C THR A 9 17.52 -10.67 -57.88
N THR A 10 18.14 -11.12 -58.96
CA THR A 10 19.09 -12.24 -58.95
C THR A 10 20.46 -11.82 -58.38
N SER A 11 20.89 -10.57 -58.59
CA SER A 11 22.14 -10.04 -58.03
C SER A 11 22.01 -9.80 -56.52
N ARG A 12 20.87 -9.25 -56.08
CA ARG A 12 20.59 -8.94 -54.67
C ARG A 12 20.48 -10.20 -53.80
N SER A 13 19.86 -11.27 -54.31
CA SER A 13 19.76 -12.55 -53.57
C SER A 13 21.11 -13.27 -53.44
N ARG A 14 21.98 -13.19 -54.47
CA ARG A 14 23.35 -13.73 -54.42
C ARG A 14 24.25 -12.99 -53.43
N LEU A 15 24.14 -11.65 -53.38
CA LEU A 15 24.85 -10.83 -52.39
C LEU A 15 24.34 -11.13 -50.98
N ALA A 16 23.03 -11.25 -50.77
CA ALA A 16 22.46 -11.64 -49.48
C ALA A 16 22.94 -13.03 -49.04
N ALA A 17 22.94 -14.01 -49.95
CA ALA A 17 23.46 -15.34 -49.68
C ALA A 17 24.96 -15.33 -49.33
N PHE A 18 25.75 -14.49 -49.99
CA PHE A 18 27.17 -14.32 -49.68
C PHE A 18 27.38 -13.76 -48.26
N TYR A 19 26.67 -12.71 -47.86
CA TYR A 19 26.79 -12.16 -46.50
C TYR A 19 26.31 -13.13 -45.42
N ILE A 20 25.24 -13.89 -45.68
CA ILE A 20 24.78 -14.94 -44.77
C ILE A 20 25.84 -16.04 -44.64
N ALA A 21 26.47 -16.46 -45.74
CA ALA A 21 27.52 -17.47 -45.70
C ALA A 21 28.76 -16.98 -44.95
N VAL A 22 29.25 -15.78 -45.24
CA VAL A 22 30.42 -15.18 -44.56
C VAL A 22 30.12 -14.96 -43.07
N GLY A 23 28.95 -14.42 -42.75
CA GLY A 23 28.50 -14.25 -41.36
C GLY A 23 28.31 -15.59 -40.65
N GLY A 24 27.78 -16.60 -41.32
CA GLY A 24 27.62 -17.96 -40.79
C GLY A 24 28.97 -18.63 -40.46
N ILE A 25 29.96 -18.49 -41.35
CA ILE A 25 31.31 -19.02 -41.12
C ILE A 25 31.99 -18.29 -39.95
N ALA A 26 31.93 -16.95 -39.94
CA ALA A 26 32.53 -16.16 -38.87
C ALA A 26 31.86 -16.43 -37.50
N SER A 27 30.54 -16.49 -37.45
CA SER A 27 29.80 -16.81 -36.23
C SER A 27 30.06 -18.24 -35.75
N SER A 28 30.10 -19.22 -36.65
CA SER A 28 30.48 -20.60 -36.33
C SER A 28 31.88 -20.68 -35.71
N PHE A 29 32.85 -19.94 -36.26
CA PHE A 29 34.20 -19.89 -35.71
C PHE A 29 34.25 -19.29 -34.31
N VAL A 30 33.50 -18.21 -34.07
CA VAL A 30 33.39 -17.59 -32.74
C VAL A 30 32.72 -18.53 -31.75
N ILE A 31 31.59 -19.14 -32.12
CA ILE A 31 30.87 -20.10 -31.27
C ILE A 31 31.77 -21.30 -30.94
N TYR A 32 32.51 -21.82 -31.91
CA TYR A 32 33.45 -22.92 -31.70
C TYR A 32 34.54 -22.57 -30.69
N ASN A 33 35.11 -21.37 -30.76
CA ASN A 33 36.14 -20.92 -29.82
C ASN A 33 35.58 -20.73 -28.40
N ILE A 34 34.37 -20.18 -28.26
CA ILE A 34 33.78 -19.95 -26.93
C ILE A 34 33.24 -21.27 -26.33
N SER A 35 32.75 -22.19 -27.16
CA SER A 35 32.22 -23.50 -26.74
C SER A 35 33.31 -24.47 -26.25
N ARG A 36 34.58 -24.24 -26.61
CA ARG A 36 35.68 -25.11 -26.18
C ARG A 36 35.82 -25.11 -24.64
N PRO A 37 35.85 -26.28 -24.00
CA PRO A 37 36.16 -26.38 -22.58
C PRO A 37 37.61 -25.96 -22.33
N GLY A 38 37.87 -25.40 -21.15
CA GLY A 38 39.22 -25.00 -20.75
C GLY A 38 40.16 -26.21 -20.62
N PRO A 39 41.49 -26.01 -20.61
CA PRO A 39 42.49 -27.08 -20.51
C PRO A 39 42.30 -28.03 -19.32
N ASN A 40 41.58 -27.59 -18.28
CA ASN A 40 41.40 -28.29 -17.01
C ASN A 40 39.99 -28.89 -16.83
N GLY A 41 39.21 -29.04 -17.91
CA GLY A 41 37.84 -29.59 -17.82
C GLY A 41 36.81 -28.63 -17.23
N GLU A 42 37.14 -27.34 -17.14
CA GLU A 42 36.19 -26.32 -16.72
C GLU A 42 35.06 -26.14 -17.74
N PRO A 43 33.81 -25.90 -17.28
CA PRO A 43 32.69 -25.62 -18.18
C PRO A 43 32.98 -24.39 -19.03
N SER A 44 32.61 -24.46 -20.31
CA SER A 44 32.76 -23.37 -21.28
C SER A 44 32.17 -22.05 -20.75
N SER A 45 32.74 -20.92 -21.18
CA SER A 45 32.23 -19.58 -20.87
C SER A 45 30.75 -19.39 -21.20
N LEU A 46 30.24 -20.07 -22.25
CA LEU A 46 28.80 -20.07 -22.57
C LEU A 46 28.00 -20.77 -21.48
N HIS A 47 28.48 -21.92 -21.00
CA HIS A 47 27.82 -22.65 -19.92
C HIS A 47 27.81 -21.84 -18.61
N LYS A 48 28.91 -21.16 -18.28
CA LYS A 48 28.98 -20.24 -17.12
C LYS A 48 27.97 -19.08 -17.24
N TRP A 49 27.76 -18.57 -18.45
CA TRP A 49 26.77 -17.53 -18.70
C TRP A 49 25.33 -18.05 -18.60
N PHE A 50 25.04 -19.22 -19.18
CA PHE A 50 23.72 -19.85 -19.08
C PHE A 50 23.37 -20.27 -17.65
N SER A 51 24.32 -20.84 -16.90
CA SER A 51 24.13 -21.16 -15.47
C SER A 51 23.84 -19.91 -14.65
N LYS A 52 24.56 -18.81 -14.88
CA LYS A 52 24.25 -17.54 -14.21
C LYS A 52 22.83 -17.04 -14.49
N ILE A 53 22.31 -17.26 -15.70
CA ILE A 53 20.92 -16.88 -16.04
C ILE A 53 19.90 -17.81 -15.39
N SER A 54 20.18 -19.13 -15.29
CA SER A 54 19.31 -20.04 -14.55
C SER A 54 19.27 -19.71 -13.06
N ASP A 55 20.44 -19.49 -12.45
CA ASP A 55 20.56 -19.19 -11.02
C ASP A 55 19.82 -17.90 -10.66
N TYR A 56 19.77 -16.93 -11.57
CA TYR A 56 19.02 -15.69 -11.37
C TYR A 56 17.51 -15.91 -11.21
N LYS A 57 16.95 -16.94 -11.86
CA LYS A 57 15.53 -17.28 -11.71
C LYS A 57 15.26 -17.86 -10.33
N ASP A 58 16.11 -18.77 -9.88
CA ASP A 58 15.99 -19.41 -8.56
C ASP A 58 16.19 -18.39 -7.44
N GLU A 59 17.14 -17.45 -7.60
CA GLU A 59 17.35 -16.35 -6.66
C GLU A 59 16.15 -15.39 -6.63
N TRP A 60 15.53 -15.12 -7.77
CA TRP A 60 14.33 -14.30 -7.80
C TRP A 60 13.14 -15.01 -7.14
N GLU A 61 12.94 -16.30 -7.43
CA GLU A 61 11.90 -17.10 -6.80
C GLU A 61 12.06 -17.13 -5.27
N THR A 62 13.26 -17.41 -4.78
CA THR A 62 13.56 -17.41 -3.33
C THR A 62 13.34 -16.04 -2.68
N ARG A 63 13.68 -14.94 -3.34
CA ARG A 63 13.38 -13.60 -2.80
C ARG A 63 11.87 -13.31 -2.75
N ASN A 64 11.13 -13.71 -3.77
CA ASN A 64 9.69 -13.51 -3.82
C ASN A 64 8.97 -14.34 -2.75
N THR A 65 9.39 -15.59 -2.54
CA THR A 65 8.81 -16.46 -1.50
C THR A 65 9.11 -15.93 -0.10
N LEU A 66 10.32 -15.42 0.15
CA LEU A 66 10.66 -14.77 1.43
C LEU A 66 9.81 -13.51 1.68
N MET A 67 9.63 -12.66 0.67
CA MET A 67 8.79 -11.46 0.79
C MET A 67 7.32 -11.81 1.01
N ALA A 68 6.82 -12.83 0.33
CA ALA A 68 5.46 -13.34 0.54
C ALA A 68 5.28 -13.87 1.97
N ALA A 69 6.21 -14.70 2.46
CA ALA A 69 6.16 -15.22 3.83
C ALA A 69 6.23 -14.11 4.89
N ALA A 70 7.09 -13.11 4.69
CA ALA A 70 7.18 -11.96 5.58
C ALA A 70 5.88 -11.14 5.58
N LEU A 71 5.24 -10.96 4.42
CA LEU A 71 3.97 -10.27 4.31
C LEU A 71 2.84 -11.06 4.98
N GLU A 72 2.81 -12.38 4.83
CA GLU A 72 1.84 -13.26 5.51
C GLU A 72 1.97 -13.18 7.03
N GLN A 73 3.21 -13.22 7.55
CA GLN A 73 3.47 -13.06 8.98
C GLN A 73 3.04 -11.67 9.47
N ALA A 74 3.37 -10.60 8.73
CA ALA A 74 2.95 -9.25 9.09
C ALA A 74 1.42 -9.08 9.06
N ALA A 75 0.73 -9.73 8.11
CA ALA A 75 -0.72 -9.74 8.04
C ALA A 75 -1.34 -10.51 9.21
N HIS A 76 -0.74 -11.63 9.61
CA HIS A 76 -1.15 -12.42 10.77
C HIS A 76 -1.02 -11.61 12.07
N ASP A 77 0.13 -10.96 12.28
CA ASP A 77 0.38 -10.10 13.44
C ASP A 77 -0.59 -8.92 13.47
N LYS A 78 -0.81 -8.26 12.33
CA LYS A 78 -1.79 -7.18 12.23
C LYS A 78 -3.19 -7.67 12.61
N HIS A 79 -3.59 -8.85 12.13
CA HIS A 79 -4.88 -9.41 12.48
C HIS A 79 -5.01 -9.69 13.98
N LEU A 80 -3.96 -10.23 14.61
CA LEU A 80 -3.90 -10.46 16.04
C LEU A 80 -4.01 -9.16 16.83
N LEU A 81 -3.28 -8.10 16.44
CA LEU A 81 -3.31 -6.80 17.12
C LEU A 81 -4.63 -6.05 16.97
N LEU A 82 -5.32 -6.22 15.85
CA LEU A 82 -6.62 -5.57 15.62
C LEU A 82 -7.78 -6.31 16.29
N THR A 83 -7.67 -7.65 16.43
CA THR A 83 -8.75 -8.50 16.93
C THR A 83 -8.62 -8.81 18.42
N ALA A 84 -7.40 -8.78 18.97
CA ALA A 84 -7.20 -8.99 20.40
C ALA A 84 -7.98 -7.97 21.24
N GLU A 85 -8.70 -8.44 22.26
CA GLU A 85 -9.41 -7.56 23.18
C GLU A 85 -8.40 -6.66 23.89
N ARG A 86 -8.49 -5.34 23.65
CA ARG A 86 -7.62 -4.35 24.28
C ARG A 86 -7.88 -4.39 25.80
N SER A 87 -6.83 -4.51 26.61
CA SER A 87 -6.97 -4.53 28.07
C SER A 87 -7.69 -3.27 28.55
N ARG A 88 -8.93 -3.42 29.02
CA ARG A 88 -9.70 -2.32 29.63
C ARG A 88 -9.14 -1.86 30.97
N HIS A 89 -8.27 -2.68 31.57
CA HIS A 89 -7.61 -2.40 32.83
C HIS A 89 -6.31 -1.65 32.56
N ILE A 90 -6.19 -0.45 33.13
CA ILE A 90 -4.98 0.38 33.06
C ILE A 90 -4.19 0.15 34.34
N GLU A 91 -2.94 -0.28 34.22
CA GLU A 91 -2.05 -0.43 35.37
C GLU A 91 -1.60 0.95 35.86
N LEU A 92 -2.13 1.38 37.00
CA LEU A 92 -1.79 2.64 37.65
C LEU A 92 -0.45 2.53 38.40
N LYS A 93 0.64 2.39 37.66
CA LYS A 93 1.99 2.21 38.24
C LYS A 93 2.53 3.49 38.91
N TYR A 94 2.01 4.65 38.50
CA TYR A 94 2.47 5.95 38.97
C TYR A 94 1.29 6.91 39.16
N PRO A 95 1.36 7.82 40.15
CA PRO A 95 0.27 8.71 40.51
C PRO A 95 -0.06 9.76 39.44
N GLU A 96 0.85 10.02 38.50
CA GLU A 96 0.65 11.01 37.43
C GLU A 96 -0.37 10.57 36.36
N VAL A 97 -0.71 9.26 36.28
CA VAL A 97 -1.70 8.74 35.32
C VAL A 97 -3.08 9.36 35.51
N PHE A 98 -3.42 9.77 36.74
CA PHE A 98 -4.72 10.40 37.03
C PHE A 98 -4.84 11.83 36.49
N SER A 99 -3.71 12.50 36.27
CA SER A 99 -3.67 13.89 35.76
C SER A 99 -3.38 13.96 34.26
N HIS A 100 -2.89 12.87 33.66
CA HIS A 100 -2.80 12.76 32.21
C HIS A 100 -4.21 12.66 31.60
N GLY A 101 -4.37 13.24 30.41
CA GLY A 101 -5.63 13.20 29.66
C GLY A 101 -6.10 11.77 29.35
N SER A 102 -7.26 11.66 28.67
CA SER A 102 -7.87 10.37 28.31
C SER A 102 -6.80 9.37 27.81
N PRO A 103 -6.68 8.19 28.45
CA PRO A 103 -5.78 7.13 28.01
C PRO A 103 -6.06 6.65 26.57
N PHE A 104 -7.26 6.95 26.06
CA PHE A 104 -7.69 6.64 24.71
C PHE A 104 -7.56 7.87 23.81
N ASN A 105 -6.84 7.70 22.71
CA ASN A 105 -6.82 8.67 21.62
C ASN A 105 -8.15 8.60 20.85
N VAL A 106 -9.02 9.57 21.08
CA VAL A 106 -10.33 9.67 20.41
C VAL A 106 -10.12 10.48 19.12
N PRO A 107 -10.38 9.91 17.92
CA PRO A 107 -10.25 10.65 16.68
C PRO A 107 -11.27 11.80 16.63
N ALA A 108 -10.89 12.90 15.97
CA ALA A 108 -11.77 14.04 15.78
C ALA A 108 -13.06 13.61 15.05
N GLY A 109 -14.22 13.96 15.60
CA GLY A 109 -15.54 13.60 15.05
C GLY A 109 -16.22 12.38 15.69
N PHE A 110 -15.62 11.75 16.71
CA PHE A 110 -16.26 10.63 17.43
C PHE A 110 -17.31 11.07 18.47
N TYR A 111 -17.35 12.36 18.84
CA TYR A 111 -18.31 12.83 19.84
C TYR A 111 -19.75 12.70 19.32
N PRO A 112 -20.69 12.17 20.14
CA PRO A 112 -22.09 12.07 19.75
C PRO A 112 -22.69 13.46 19.52
N ASN A 113 -23.70 13.55 18.65
CA ASN A 113 -24.41 14.80 18.43
C ASN A 113 -25.16 15.23 19.73
N LEU A 114 -24.78 16.38 20.28
CA LEU A 114 -25.32 16.95 21.52
C LEU A 114 -26.55 17.84 21.31
N ASP A 115 -27.06 17.96 20.08
CA ASP A 115 -28.21 18.82 19.76
C ASP A 115 -29.43 18.54 20.67
N HIS A 116 -29.71 17.27 20.97
CA HIS A 116 -30.81 16.89 21.85
C HIS A 116 -30.64 17.42 23.29
N VAL A 117 -29.40 17.48 23.80
CA VAL A 117 -29.09 18.02 25.13
C VAL A 117 -29.26 19.54 25.11
N ILE A 118 -28.81 20.18 24.03
CA ILE A 118 -28.97 21.62 23.82
C ILE A 118 -30.46 21.98 23.78
N GLU A 119 -31.26 21.23 23.02
CA GLU A 119 -32.70 21.42 22.96
C GLU A 119 -33.39 21.22 24.31
N HIS A 120 -33.00 20.21 25.07
CA HIS A 120 -33.53 19.94 26.41
C HIS A 120 -33.29 21.14 27.35
N TYR A 121 -32.06 21.63 27.45
CA TYR A 121 -31.75 22.76 28.32
C TYR A 121 -32.34 24.08 27.82
N ARG A 122 -32.48 24.23 26.50
CA ARG A 122 -33.17 25.38 25.91
C ARG A 122 -34.65 25.40 26.30
N LYS A 123 -35.33 24.25 26.30
CA LYS A 123 -36.72 24.13 26.76
C LYS A 123 -36.83 24.44 28.25
N GLN A 124 -35.95 23.87 29.08
CA GLN A 124 -35.93 24.14 30.52
C GLN A 124 -35.76 25.65 30.82
N HIS A 125 -34.88 26.32 30.09
CA HIS A 125 -34.68 27.76 30.24
C HIS A 125 -35.96 28.56 29.95
N LEU A 126 -36.63 28.26 28.84
CA LEU A 126 -37.87 28.94 28.44
C LEU A 126 -39.00 28.70 29.45
N GLU A 127 -39.16 27.48 29.94
CA GLU A 127 -40.14 27.14 30.98
C GLU A 127 -39.87 27.91 32.29
N GLU A 128 -38.60 28.06 32.67
CA GLU A 128 -38.22 28.85 33.83
C GLU A 128 -38.49 30.34 33.65
N GLU A 129 -38.22 30.89 32.46
CA GLU A 129 -38.52 32.29 32.13
C GLU A 129 -40.01 32.56 32.16
N GLU A 130 -40.84 31.67 31.60
CA GLU A 130 -42.29 31.77 31.69
C GLU A 130 -42.77 31.72 33.14
N ARG A 131 -42.20 30.84 33.96
CA ARG A 131 -42.53 30.75 35.39
C ARG A 131 -42.14 32.04 36.13
N LYS A 132 -40.97 32.61 35.82
CA LYS A 132 -40.52 33.89 36.39
C LYS A 132 -41.43 35.03 35.95
N ALA A 133 -41.79 35.11 34.67
CA ALA A 133 -42.69 36.11 34.11
C ALA A 133 -44.09 36.03 34.73
N LYS A 134 -44.66 34.82 34.89
CA LYS A 134 -45.95 34.60 35.57
C LYS A 134 -45.92 35.07 37.03
N LYS A 135 -44.84 34.77 37.76
CA LYS A 135 -44.65 35.24 39.14
C LYS A 135 -44.53 36.77 39.22
N LEU A 136 -43.80 37.39 38.30
CA LEU A 136 -43.67 38.85 38.22
C LEU A 136 -45.00 39.53 37.86
N ALA A 137 -45.75 38.98 36.90
CA ALA A 137 -47.06 39.49 36.51
C ALA A 137 -48.08 39.37 37.65
N ALA A 138 -48.11 38.23 38.35
CA ALA A 138 -48.95 38.05 39.53
C ALA A 138 -48.58 39.02 40.68
N ALA A 139 -47.29 39.22 40.93
CA ALA A 139 -46.83 40.20 41.92
C ALA A 139 -47.19 41.65 41.54
N ALA A 140 -47.09 42.00 40.26
CA ALA A 140 -47.47 43.32 39.76
C ALA A 140 -48.99 43.58 39.87
N ALA A 141 -49.82 42.58 39.55
CA ALA A 141 -51.28 42.67 39.68
C ALA A 141 -51.70 42.82 41.16
N ALA A 142 -51.13 42.02 42.07
CA ALA A 142 -51.37 42.14 43.50
C ALA A 142 -50.93 43.51 44.06
N ALA A 143 -49.84 44.10 43.53
CA ALA A 143 -49.39 45.44 43.92
C ALA A 143 -50.31 46.56 43.39
N SER A 144 -51.02 46.35 42.27
CA SER A 144 -52.00 47.30 41.75
C SER A 144 -53.34 47.26 42.47
N GLU A 145 -53.76 46.11 43.00
CA GLU A 145 -54.99 45.96 43.80
C GLU A 145 -54.83 46.47 45.25
N ALA A 146 -53.59 46.59 45.74
CA ALA A 146 -53.28 47.11 47.08
C ALA A 146 -53.06 48.64 47.12
N ARG A 147 -53.23 49.35 46.00
CA ARG A 147 -53.21 50.81 45.87
C ARG A 147 -54.62 51.36 45.72
#